data_AF-A0A357ZWT1-F1
#
_entry.id   AF-A0A357ZWT1-F1
#
_cell.length_a   1.000
_cell.length_b   1.000
_cell.length_c   1.000
_cell.angle_alpha   90.00
_cell.angle_beta   90.00
_cell.angle_gamma   90.00
#
_symmetry.space_group_name_H-M   'P 1'
#
loop_
_entity.id
_entity.type
_entity.pdbx_description
1 polymer ?
#
loop_
_entity_poly.entity_id
_entity_poly.type
_entity_poly.pdbx_seq_one_letter_code
_entity_poly.pdbx_strand_id
1 'polypeptide(L)'
;MSIAITEDHRTLADVTADFLERHTSRDAARELLEAKEEAMPSFWSALAELGWLGLHIPEENGGSGFGMPELVVVVEQMGAGLAPGPFVSTVIASAAIVAAAPADVAAQLLPGLADGSVVAGIGFGDDLSAKTNTIAGTAR
;
A
#
# COMPACT_ATOMS: atom_id res chain seq x y z
N MET A 1 10.22 22.31 18.94
CA MET A 1 10.09 20.84 19.12
C MET A 1 10.33 20.21 17.77
N SER A 2 11.41 19.46 17.58
CA SER A 2 11.59 18.65 16.38
C SER A 2 10.60 17.49 16.45
N ILE A 3 9.79 17.32 15.41
CA ILE A 3 9.00 16.11 15.19
C ILE A 3 10.04 14.98 15.09
N ALA A 4 10.15 14.13 16.11
CA ALA A 4 11.32 13.26 16.27
C ALA A 4 11.18 12.00 15.40
N ILE A 5 11.71 12.07 14.18
CA ILE A 5 12.05 10.89 13.38
C ILE A 5 13.14 10.12 14.13
N THR A 6 12.88 8.84 14.43
CA THR A 6 13.84 7.96 15.13
C THR A 6 14.93 7.46 14.20
N GLU A 7 15.97 6.82 14.75
CA GLU A 7 16.99 6.14 13.95
C GLU A 7 16.41 4.96 13.16
N ASP A 8 15.44 4.25 13.75
CA ASP A 8 14.71 3.16 13.07
C ASP A 8 13.91 3.69 11.89
N HIS A 9 13.25 4.86 12.03
CA HIS A 9 12.54 5.50 10.91
C HIS A 9 13.50 5.91 9.78
N ARG A 10 14.69 6.41 10.11
CA ARG A 10 15.70 6.72 9.08
C ARG A 10 16.19 5.48 8.37
N THR A 11 16.48 4.43 9.13
CA THR A 11 16.90 3.14 8.58
C THR A 11 15.83 2.55 7.66
N LEU A 12 14.56 2.60 8.07
CA LEU A 12 13.44 2.15 7.24
C LEU A 12 13.32 2.97 5.95
N ALA A 13 13.49 4.30 6.03
CA ALA A 13 13.52 5.16 4.86
C ALA A 13 14.65 4.78 3.90
N ASP A 14 15.88 4.64 4.40
CA ASP A 14 17.05 4.29 3.59
C ASP A 14 16.87 2.93 2.90
N VAL A 15 16.39 1.92 3.63
CA VAL A 15 16.11 0.58 3.06
C VAL A 15 15.02 0.65 1.99
N THR A 16 13.99 1.47 2.20
CA THR A 16 12.91 1.66 1.21
C THR A 16 13.41 2.35 -0.05
N ALA A 17 14.23 3.40 0.11
CA ALA A 17 14.84 4.11 -1.02
C ALA A 17 15.77 3.19 -1.82
N ASP A 18 16.67 2.46 -1.16
CA ASP A 18 17.59 1.50 -1.77
C ASP A 18 16.84 0.36 -2.49
N PHE A 19 15.71 -0.07 -1.94
CA PHE A 19 14.85 -1.06 -2.60
C PHE A 19 14.29 -0.52 -3.92
N LEU A 20 13.75 0.70 -3.91
CA LEU A 20 13.15 1.32 -5.11
C LEU A 20 14.20 1.64 -6.18
N GLU A 21 15.40 2.04 -5.79
CA GLU A 21 16.53 2.24 -6.71
C GLU A 21 16.93 0.92 -7.38
N ARG A 22 17.10 -0.16 -6.60
CA ARG A 22 17.46 -1.48 -7.13
C ARG A 22 16.42 -2.05 -8.10
N HIS A 23 15.15 -1.72 -7.90
CA HIS A 23 14.05 -2.15 -8.79
C HIS A 23 13.72 -1.12 -9.87
N THR A 24 14.58 -0.10 -10.07
CA THR A 24 14.43 0.91 -11.13
C THR A 24 13.02 1.52 -11.16
N SER A 25 12.48 1.83 -9.98
CA SER A 25 11.07 2.24 -9.77
C SER A 25 10.60 3.34 -10.73
N ARG A 26 11.45 4.34 -10.98
CA ARG A 26 11.13 5.45 -11.89
C ARG A 26 11.03 5.04 -13.35
N ASP A 27 11.84 4.08 -13.78
CA ASP A 27 11.76 3.54 -15.14
C ASP A 27 10.49 2.70 -15.29
N ALA A 28 10.18 1.86 -14.29
CA ALA A 28 8.91 1.12 -14.25
C ALA A 28 7.69 2.06 -14.29
N ALA A 29 7.74 3.21 -13.60
CA ALA A 29 6.68 4.22 -13.67
C ALA A 29 6.54 4.84 -15.06
N ARG A 30 7.66 5.10 -15.75
CA ARG A 30 7.64 5.60 -17.13
C ARG A 30 7.09 4.56 -18.09
N GLU A 31 7.52 3.30 -17.96
CA GLU A 31 7.00 2.19 -18.77
C GLU A 31 5.49 2.04 -18.60
N LEU A 32 4.99 2.12 -17.36
CA LEU A 32 3.55 2.06 -17.08
C LEU A 32 2.78 3.21 -17.74
N LEU A 33 3.35 4.41 -17.77
CA LEU A 33 2.72 5.57 -18.44
C LEU A 33 2.59 5.36 -19.95
N GLU A 34 3.52 4.65 -20.56
CA GLU A 34 3.52 4.34 -22.00
C GLU A 34 2.76 3.04 -22.33
N ALA A 35 2.38 2.26 -21.32
CA ALA A 35 1.70 0.99 -21.47
C ALA A 35 0.23 1.17 -21.93
N LYS A 36 -0.26 0.21 -22.71
CA LYS A 36 -1.67 0.16 -23.14
C LYS A 36 -2.61 -0.35 -22.05
N GLU A 37 -2.07 -1.17 -21.15
CA GLU A 37 -2.79 -1.81 -20.06
C GLU A 37 -2.01 -1.57 -18.77
N GLU A 38 -2.75 -1.37 -17.69
CA GLU A 38 -2.15 -1.23 -16.37
C GLU A 38 -1.66 -2.60 -15.89
N ALA A 39 -0.40 -2.65 -15.47
CA ALA A 39 0.24 -3.85 -14.96
C ALA A 39 0.75 -3.62 -13.54
N MET A 40 0.73 -4.69 -12.74
CA MET A 40 1.34 -4.67 -11.42
C MET A 40 2.86 -4.48 -11.55
N PRO A 41 3.52 -3.66 -10.70
CA PRO A 41 4.97 -3.61 -10.65
C PRO A 41 5.57 -4.99 -10.43
N SER A 42 6.68 -5.28 -11.10
CA SER A 42 7.40 -6.55 -10.98
C SER A 42 7.86 -6.86 -9.55
N PHE A 43 8.01 -5.83 -8.73
CA PHE A 43 8.44 -5.92 -7.35
C PHE A 43 7.29 -6.02 -6.33
N TRP A 44 6.03 -6.15 -6.76
CA TRP A 44 4.87 -6.21 -5.86
C TRP A 44 4.97 -7.33 -4.82
N SER A 45 5.32 -8.56 -5.25
CA SER A 45 5.46 -9.69 -4.33
C SER A 45 6.56 -9.44 -3.30
N ALA A 46 7.64 -8.77 -3.70
CA ALA A 46 8.71 -8.40 -2.77
C ALA A 46 8.23 -7.40 -1.71
N LEU A 47 7.30 -6.49 -2.02
CA LEU A 47 6.69 -5.60 -1.01
C LEU A 47 5.92 -6.39 0.05
N ALA A 48 5.20 -7.43 -0.37
CA ALA A 48 4.48 -8.33 0.53
C ALA A 48 5.44 -9.15 1.39
N GLU A 49 6.49 -9.72 0.79
CA GLU A 49 7.52 -10.50 1.49
C GLU A 49 8.29 -9.67 2.53
N LEU A 50 8.51 -8.38 2.25
CA LEU A 50 9.09 -7.42 3.21
C LEU A 50 8.11 -6.98 4.31
N GLY A 51 6.84 -7.39 4.22
CA GLY A 51 5.79 -7.02 5.17
C GLY A 51 5.28 -5.59 5.04
N TRP A 52 5.67 -4.85 3.99
CA TRP A 52 5.35 -3.43 3.87
C TRP A 52 3.88 -3.17 3.56
N LEU A 53 3.19 -4.11 2.91
CA LEU A 53 1.73 -4.03 2.68
C LEU A 53 0.92 -4.24 3.97
N GLY A 54 1.46 -5.00 4.92
CA GLY A 54 0.85 -5.31 6.21
C GLY A 54 1.51 -4.60 7.40
N LEU A 55 2.31 -3.56 7.17
CA LEU A 55 3.18 -3.00 8.20
C LEU A 55 2.40 -2.52 9.44
N HIS A 56 1.28 -1.82 9.22
CA HIS A 56 0.37 -1.30 10.25
C HIS A 56 -0.76 -2.25 10.64
N ILE A 57 -0.86 -3.42 9.99
CA ILE A 57 -1.91 -4.40 10.25
C ILE A 57 -1.51 -5.20 11.51
N PRO A 58 -2.45 -5.46 12.45
CA PRO A 58 -2.18 -6.31 13.60
C PRO A 58 -1.64 -7.69 13.21
N GLU A 59 -0.73 -8.25 14.01
CA GLU A 59 -0.13 -9.57 13.75
C GLU A 59 -1.20 -10.69 13.65
N GLU A 60 -2.27 -10.61 14.45
CA GLU A 60 -3.40 -11.54 14.41
C GLU A 60 -4.16 -11.55 13.07
N ASN A 61 -3.97 -10.52 12.24
CA ASN A 61 -4.53 -10.42 10.91
C ASN A 61 -3.48 -10.58 9.80
N GLY A 62 -2.28 -11.09 10.14
CA GLY A 62 -1.21 -11.36 9.17
C GLY A 62 -0.30 -10.17 8.86
N GLY A 63 -0.37 -9.09 9.64
CA GLY A 63 0.51 -7.94 9.50
C GLY A 63 1.75 -7.98 10.40
N SER A 64 2.46 -6.85 10.47
CA SER A 64 3.68 -6.68 11.28
C SER A 64 3.46 -5.92 12.59
N GLY A 65 2.26 -5.39 12.83
CA GLY A 65 1.89 -4.73 14.09
C GLY A 65 2.59 -3.39 14.39
N PHE A 66 3.27 -2.79 13.41
CA PHE A 66 3.85 -1.45 13.56
C PHE A 66 2.76 -0.36 13.52
N GLY A 67 3.17 0.88 13.80
CA GLY A 67 2.26 2.01 13.82
C GLY A 67 2.19 2.75 12.47
N MET A 68 1.34 3.77 12.47
CA MET A 68 1.29 4.75 11.38
C MET A 68 2.63 5.47 11.12
N PRO A 69 3.50 5.77 12.11
CA PRO A 69 4.79 6.41 11.84
C PRO A 69 5.66 5.58 10.87
N GLU A 70 5.76 4.28 11.09
CA GLU A 70 6.55 3.39 10.22
C GLU A 70 5.91 3.29 8.82
N LEU A 71 4.58 3.18 8.74
CA LEU A 71 3.88 3.17 7.45
C LEU A 71 4.11 4.46 6.65
N VAL A 72 4.01 5.62 7.31
CA VAL A 72 4.18 6.92 6.65
C VAL A 72 5.60 7.06 6.07
N VAL A 73 6.62 6.56 6.76
CA VAL A 73 8.00 6.54 6.24
C VAL A 73 8.08 5.76 4.93
N VAL A 74 7.50 4.56 4.87
CA VAL A 74 7.48 3.75 3.65
C VAL A 74 6.69 4.44 2.54
N VAL A 75 5.50 4.97 2.85
CA VAL A 75 4.66 5.71 1.89
C VAL A 75 5.39 6.93 1.32
N GLU A 76 6.11 7.68 2.15
CA GLU A 76 6.89 8.84 1.72
C GLU A 76 7.98 8.44 0.72
N GLN A 77 8.73 7.36 1.00
CA GLN A 77 9.76 6.87 0.09
C GLN A 77 9.17 6.29 -1.21
N MET A 78 8.03 5.59 -1.13
CA MET A 78 7.29 5.15 -2.32
C MET A 78 6.93 6.33 -3.23
N GLY A 79 6.48 7.45 -2.64
CA GLY A 79 6.23 8.70 -3.38
C GLY A 79 7.50 9.31 -3.97
N ALA A 80 8.57 9.41 -3.19
CA ALA A 80 9.86 9.98 -3.63
C ALA A 80 10.52 9.15 -4.77
N GLY A 81 10.34 7.84 -4.74
CA GLY A 81 10.78 6.90 -5.78
C GLY A 81 9.83 6.78 -6.97
N LEU A 82 8.69 7.48 -6.95
CA LEU A 82 7.60 7.34 -7.94
C LEU A 82 7.20 5.86 -8.15
N ALA A 83 7.03 5.10 -7.07
CA ALA A 83 6.67 3.69 -7.14
C ALA A 83 5.32 3.52 -7.87
N PRO A 84 5.29 2.81 -9.01
CA PRO A 84 4.04 2.51 -9.68
C PRO A 84 3.22 1.46 -8.90
N GLY A 85 1.93 1.38 -9.22
CA GLY A 85 1.03 0.37 -8.68
C GLY A 85 0.25 0.78 -7.42
N PRO A 86 -0.57 -0.12 -6.88
CA PRO A 86 -1.61 0.20 -5.91
C PRO A 86 -1.14 0.14 -4.46
N PHE A 87 0.12 0.46 -4.15
CA PHE A 87 0.63 0.39 -2.77
C PHE A 87 -0.15 1.32 -1.83
N VAL A 88 -0.18 2.61 -2.15
CA VAL A 88 -0.81 3.64 -1.30
C VAL A 88 -2.31 3.42 -1.18
N SER A 89 -3.00 3.06 -2.28
CA SER A 89 -4.44 2.79 -2.21
C SER A 89 -4.74 1.58 -1.32
N THR A 90 -3.92 0.53 -1.40
CA THR A 90 -4.10 -0.71 -0.64
C THR A 90 -3.82 -0.51 0.85
N VAL A 91 -2.75 0.21 1.20
CA VAL A 91 -2.42 0.47 2.61
C VAL A 91 -3.39 1.46 3.27
N ILE A 92 -3.94 2.43 2.51
CA ILE A 92 -5.00 3.32 3.01
C ILE A 92 -6.29 2.53 3.27
N ALA A 93 -6.68 1.65 2.34
CA ALA A 93 -7.88 0.83 2.50
C ALA A 93 -7.76 -0.13 3.70
N SER A 94 -6.63 -0.82 3.85
CA SER A 94 -6.39 -1.69 5.01
C SER A 94 -6.32 -0.89 6.32
N ALA A 95 -5.73 0.31 6.34
CA ALA A 95 -5.72 1.16 7.53
C ALA A 95 -7.14 1.58 7.95
N ALA A 96 -8.02 1.87 7.00
CA ALA A 96 -9.43 2.16 7.28
C ALA A 96 -10.17 0.94 7.85
N ILE A 97 -9.88 -0.28 7.33
CA ILE A 97 -10.44 -1.52 7.85
C ILE A 97 -9.95 -1.77 9.29
N VAL A 98 -8.65 -1.65 9.55
CA VAL A 98 -8.09 -1.77 10.91
C VAL A 98 -8.74 -0.78 11.88
N ALA A 99 -9.00 0.46 11.44
CA ALA A 99 -9.54 1.49 12.31
C ALA A 99 -11.04 1.36 12.60
N ALA A 100 -11.84 0.79 11.69
CA ALA A 100 -13.30 0.94 11.74
C ALA A 100 -14.11 -0.33 11.44
N ALA A 101 -13.50 -1.38 10.88
CA ALA A 101 -14.25 -2.58 10.53
C ALA A 101 -14.54 -3.46 11.77
N PRO A 102 -15.68 -4.17 11.78
CA PRO A 102 -15.89 -5.28 12.71
C PRO A 102 -14.79 -6.34 12.61
N ALA A 103 -14.50 -7.02 13.71
CA ALA A 103 -13.39 -7.98 13.80
C ALA A 103 -13.50 -9.16 12.81
N ASP A 104 -14.70 -9.63 12.52
CA ASP A 104 -14.97 -10.68 11.53
C ASP A 104 -14.65 -10.22 10.10
N VAL A 105 -15.02 -8.97 9.76
CA VAL A 105 -14.70 -8.35 8.46
C VAL A 105 -13.19 -8.14 8.33
N ALA A 106 -12.54 -7.64 9.38
CA ALA A 106 -11.10 -7.42 9.42
C ALA A 106 -10.33 -8.75 9.24
N ALA A 107 -10.70 -9.79 9.98
CA ALA A 107 -10.09 -11.12 9.88
C ALA A 107 -10.25 -11.77 8.50
N GLN A 108 -11.33 -11.44 7.77
CA GLN A 108 -11.55 -11.94 6.42
C GLN A 108 -10.73 -11.21 5.36
N LEU A 109 -10.56 -9.89 5.47
CA LEU A 109 -10.02 -9.06 4.39
C LEU A 109 -8.52 -8.74 4.56
N LEU A 110 -8.08 -8.49 5.78
CA LEU A 110 -6.72 -8.00 6.04
C LEU A 110 -5.61 -8.98 5.63
N PRO A 111 -5.73 -10.31 5.78
CA PRO A 111 -4.66 -11.23 5.36
C PRO A 111 -4.32 -11.10 3.87
N GLY A 112 -5.34 -11.03 3.00
CA GLY A 112 -5.12 -10.88 1.55
C GLY A 112 -4.57 -9.51 1.14
N LEU A 113 -4.84 -8.47 1.93
CA LEU A 113 -4.26 -7.14 1.74
C LEU A 113 -2.80 -7.09 2.21
N ALA A 114 -2.48 -7.82 3.28
CA ALA A 114 -1.13 -7.91 3.84
C ALA A 114 -0.19 -8.72 2.94
N ASP A 115 -0.66 -9.83 2.36
CA ASP A 115 0.14 -10.69 1.48
C ASP A 115 0.14 -10.24 0.01
N GLY A 116 -0.63 -9.21 -0.32
CA GLY A 116 -0.71 -8.63 -1.67
C GLY A 116 -1.47 -9.48 -2.70
N SER A 117 -2.16 -10.55 -2.29
CA SER A 117 -3.06 -11.32 -3.16
C SER A 117 -4.32 -10.56 -3.54
N VAL A 118 -4.70 -9.58 -2.72
CA VAL A 118 -5.80 -8.64 -2.96
C VAL A 118 -5.25 -7.22 -2.89
N VAL A 119 -5.71 -6.37 -3.81
CA VAL A 119 -5.47 -4.93 -3.77
C VAL A 119 -6.78 -4.20 -3.50
N ALA A 120 -6.69 -3.03 -2.89
CA ALA A 120 -7.86 -2.24 -2.56
C ALA A 120 -7.64 -0.75 -2.79
N GLY A 121 -8.74 -0.03 -2.83
CA GLY A 121 -8.79 1.42 -2.88
C GLY A 121 -10.07 1.92 -2.22
N ILE A 122 -10.12 3.20 -1.92
CA ILE A 122 -11.30 3.84 -1.34
C ILE A 122 -11.97 4.69 -2.41
N GLY A 123 -13.25 4.39 -2.67
CA GLY A 123 -14.12 5.23 -3.48
C GLY A 123 -15.02 6.08 -2.60
N PHE A 124 -14.95 7.40 -2.76
CA PHE A 124 -15.89 8.34 -2.13
C PHE A 124 -16.93 8.73 -3.17
N GLY A 125 -18.20 8.39 -2.96
CA GLY A 125 -19.26 8.83 -3.85
C GLY A 125 -20.56 8.04 -3.71
N ASP A 126 -21.66 8.75 -3.87
CA ASP A 126 -23.02 8.23 -3.74
C ASP A 126 -23.48 7.48 -5.01
N ASP A 127 -22.72 7.62 -6.11
CA ASP A 127 -23.03 7.11 -7.46
C ASP A 127 -22.08 5.98 -7.89
N LEU A 128 -21.55 5.23 -6.93
CA LEU A 128 -20.81 4.00 -7.23
C LEU A 128 -21.80 2.89 -7.59
N SER A 129 -21.76 2.45 -8.85
CA SER A 129 -22.52 1.30 -9.35
C SER A 129 -21.61 0.09 -9.50
N ALA A 130 -22.01 -1.04 -8.91
CA ALA A 130 -21.29 -2.29 -9.05
C ALA A 130 -21.98 -3.21 -10.08
N LYS A 131 -21.22 -3.66 -11.07
CA LYS A 131 -21.49 -4.85 -11.88
C LYS A 131 -20.50 -5.93 -11.45
N THR A 132 -20.80 -7.20 -11.73
CA THR A 132 -20.11 -8.41 -11.22
C THR A 132 -18.64 -8.21 -10.83
N ASN A 133 -17.81 -7.68 -11.74
CA ASN A 133 -16.37 -7.44 -11.49
C ASN A 133 -15.93 -5.99 -11.78
N THR A 134 -16.87 -5.03 -11.81
CA THR A 134 -16.56 -3.64 -12.18
C THR A 134 -17.39 -2.68 -11.35
N ILE A 135 -16.71 -1.83 -10.58
CA ILE A 135 -17.34 -0.69 -9.92
C ILE A 135 -17.06 0.53 -10.79
N ALA A 136 -18.12 1.25 -11.17
CA ALA A 136 -18.04 2.46 -11.96
C ALA A 136 -18.79 3.58 -11.25
N GLY A 137 -18.23 4.78 -11.27
CA GLY A 137 -18.84 5.99 -10.72
C GLY A 137 -18.06 7.24 -11.14
N THR A 138 -18.50 8.39 -10.64
CA THR A 138 -17.85 9.67 -10.95
C THR A 138 -16.99 10.09 -9.76
N ALA A 139 -15.67 10.21 -9.95
CA ALA A 139 -14.80 10.88 -8.99
C ALA A 139 -15.03 12.41 -9.10
N ARG A 140 -15.26 13.08 -7.99
CA ARG A 140 -15.42 14.55 -7.92
C ARG A 140 -14.25 15.19 -7.19
#